data_AF-A0A7L1ND55-F1
#
_entry.id   AF-A0A7L1ND55-F1
#
_cell.length_a   1.000
_cell.length_b   1.000
_cell.length_c   1.000
_cell.angle_alpha   90.00
_cell.angle_beta   90.00
_cell.angle_gamma   90.00
#
_symmetry.space_group_name_H-M   'P 1'
#
loop_
_entity.id
_entity.type
_entity.pdbx_description
1 polymer ?
#
loop_
_entity_poly.entity_id
_entity_poly.type
_entity_poly.pdbx_seq_one_letter_code
_entity_poly.pdbx_strand_id
1 'polypeptide(L)'
;NSKKEPEEEEDDDNEDVEEVLHSDAIYLRRIQWPGLNLAYRSQEVMHLMGDLLKAYQECFTQRFSPLLQPAIGIGSAFEGWSPSGDDTVYQVLLPLKPCPGYEFHVELGRAEKTPARDGRIHVELECTCSRKKSLCSLHNPEEMIRKRRGSSFLESLCTDSYLNVQKTVVCFQSFVKSAWATLPQSHCYKVQLLPSGHSCKLKLQKASRRTIIIEMLMGMQLADSDIFLCSQDTGAAISSSTTWALSCAVAEMKFFRLASRQVPHGSCHLRCLYACTRIAQGTCFSTYIFKTVMMHLLATTPPSGWSMENFPQRLDDTMRYLHRCLQEKRLNHFCFGNENIPGGIVLPLAFREAQPPNLLQHLQDGDAHTESLQELKKL
;
A
#
# COMPACT_ATOMS: atom_id res chain seq x y z
N ASN A 1 8.28 60.77 50.49
CA ASN A 1 9.03 60.72 49.21
C ASN A 1 10.14 59.71 49.31
N SER A 2 10.23 58.68 48.49
CA SER A 2 9.32 58.25 47.42
C SER A 2 9.63 56.77 47.14
N LYS A 3 8.57 55.98 46.92
CA LYS A 3 8.62 54.62 46.37
C LYS A 3 9.30 54.62 45.00
N LYS A 4 10.01 53.54 44.67
CA LYS A 4 10.12 53.06 43.29
C LYS A 4 10.07 51.53 43.27
N GLU A 5 9.18 51.04 42.43
CA GLU A 5 8.76 49.65 42.22
C GLU A 5 9.83 48.84 41.47
N PRO A 6 9.77 47.49 41.49
CA PRO A 6 10.55 46.65 40.59
C PRO A 6 9.88 46.63 39.20
N GLU A 7 10.66 46.90 38.16
CA GLU A 7 10.25 46.69 36.77
C GLU A 7 10.29 45.18 36.47
N GLU A 8 9.16 44.66 36.02
CA GLU A 8 9.01 43.32 35.45
C GLU A 8 9.65 43.32 34.05
N GLU A 9 10.67 42.48 33.85
CA GLU A 9 11.16 42.13 32.52
C GLU A 9 10.19 41.08 31.95
N GLU A 10 9.29 41.51 31.06
CA GLU A 10 8.45 40.62 30.26
C GLU A 10 9.31 39.97 29.16
N ASP A 11 9.14 38.65 29.03
CA ASP A 11 9.70 37.76 28.01
C ASP A 11 9.51 38.31 26.58
N ASP A 12 10.61 38.50 25.86
CA ASP A 12 10.64 38.67 24.42
C ASP A 12 11.47 37.55 23.78
N ASP A 13 10.92 36.33 23.80
CA ASP A 13 11.49 35.13 23.19
C ASP A 13 10.58 34.56 22.08
N ASN A 14 9.72 35.40 21.48
CA ASN A 14 8.74 34.97 20.47
C ASN A 14 9.04 35.44 19.03
N GLU A 15 9.99 36.35 18.81
CA GLU A 15 10.33 36.81 17.45
C GLU A 15 11.34 35.89 16.74
N ASP A 16 12.21 35.18 17.48
CA ASP A 16 13.24 34.31 16.88
C ASP A 16 12.70 32.94 16.39
N VAL A 17 11.59 32.44 16.96
CA VAL A 17 11.02 31.14 16.57
C VAL A 17 10.26 31.24 15.24
N GLU A 18 9.58 32.35 14.98
CA GLU A 18 8.86 32.57 13.71
C GLU A 18 9.82 32.80 12.53
N GLU A 19 10.96 33.46 12.75
CA GLU A 19 11.92 33.76 11.69
C GLU A 19 12.71 32.49 11.26
N VAL A 20 13.05 31.61 12.21
CA VAL A 20 13.69 30.31 11.93
C VAL A 20 12.74 29.38 11.18
N LEU A 21 11.46 29.29 11.57
CA LEU A 21 10.45 28.50 10.86
C LEU A 21 10.19 29.01 9.43
N HIS A 22 10.25 30.34 9.21
CA HIS A 22 10.12 30.92 7.87
C HIS A 22 11.33 30.61 6.97
N SER A 23 12.54 30.67 7.52
CA SER A 23 13.78 30.34 6.81
C SER A 23 13.82 28.85 6.41
N ASP A 24 13.44 27.96 7.33
CA ASP A 24 13.36 26.52 7.06
C ASP A 24 12.23 26.19 6.08
N ALA A 25 11.09 26.88 6.13
CA ALA A 25 10.03 26.71 5.15
C ALA A 25 10.44 27.14 3.72
N ILE A 26 11.31 28.15 3.59
CA ILE A 26 11.90 28.55 2.30
C ILE A 26 12.90 27.48 1.82
N TYR A 27 13.71 26.90 2.70
CA TYR A 27 14.63 25.80 2.38
C TYR A 27 13.86 24.54 1.95
N LEU A 28 12.77 24.20 2.66
CA LEU A 28 11.90 23.07 2.35
C LEU A 28 11.12 23.27 1.04
N ARG A 29 10.75 24.51 0.69
CA ARG A 29 10.22 24.83 -0.66
C ARG A 29 11.23 24.58 -1.78
N ARG A 30 12.54 24.59 -1.48
CA ARG A 30 13.63 24.28 -2.43
C ARG A 30 14.01 22.80 -2.49
N ILE A 31 13.46 21.94 -1.62
CA ILE A 31 13.59 20.49 -1.80
C ILE A 31 12.95 20.14 -3.15
N GLN A 32 13.77 19.63 -4.06
CA GLN A 32 13.33 19.31 -5.42
C GLN A 32 12.21 18.27 -5.37
N TRP A 33 10.99 18.73 -5.62
CA TRP A 33 9.79 17.90 -5.63
C TRP A 33 9.81 16.95 -6.84
N PRO A 34 9.84 15.62 -6.63
CA PRO A 34 9.99 14.68 -7.74
C PRO A 34 8.70 14.42 -8.53
N GLY A 35 7.57 15.06 -8.19
CA GLY A 35 6.23 14.66 -8.65
C GLY A 35 6.04 14.57 -10.17
N LEU A 36 6.65 15.46 -10.97
CA LEU A 36 6.54 15.37 -12.43
C LEU A 36 7.24 14.13 -13.00
N ASN A 37 8.40 13.78 -12.44
CA ASN A 37 9.15 12.58 -12.81
C ASN A 37 8.43 11.31 -12.33
N LEU A 38 7.81 11.35 -11.14
CA LEU A 38 7.02 10.23 -10.61
C LEU A 38 5.80 9.92 -11.47
N ALA A 39 5.04 10.93 -11.92
CA ALA A 39 3.87 10.72 -12.76
C ALA A 39 4.25 10.08 -14.11
N TYR A 40 5.29 10.61 -14.77
CA TYR A 40 5.81 10.05 -16.03
C TYR A 40 6.29 8.60 -15.86
N ARG A 41 7.11 8.32 -14.83
CA ARG A 41 7.61 6.96 -14.58
C ARG A 41 6.49 6.00 -14.18
N SER A 42 5.49 6.47 -13.44
CA SER A 42 4.31 5.65 -13.09
C SER A 42 3.53 5.24 -14.34
N GLN A 43 3.37 6.14 -15.31
CA GLN A 43 2.76 5.82 -16.60
C GLN A 43 3.61 4.83 -17.40
N GLU A 44 4.94 5.02 -17.44
CA GLU A 44 5.88 4.09 -18.09
C GLU A 44 5.79 2.68 -17.48
N VAL A 45 5.70 2.58 -16.15
CA VAL A 45 5.49 1.30 -15.45
C VAL A 45 4.15 0.66 -15.82
N MET A 46 3.04 1.41 -15.80
CA MET A 46 1.73 0.85 -16.12
C MET A 46 1.62 0.39 -17.58
N HIS A 47 2.30 1.07 -18.51
CA HIS A 47 2.38 0.63 -19.90
C HIS A 47 3.12 -0.72 -20.02
N LEU A 48 4.27 -0.85 -19.37
CA LEU A 48 5.01 -2.13 -19.31
C LEU A 48 4.15 -3.24 -18.69
N MET A 49 3.41 -2.95 -17.63
CA MET A 49 2.51 -3.90 -16.99
C MET A 49 1.37 -4.34 -17.93
N GLY A 50 0.86 -3.45 -18.77
CA GLY A 50 -0.12 -3.79 -19.80
C GLY A 50 0.42 -4.80 -20.81
N ASP A 51 1.63 -4.59 -21.33
CA ASP A 51 2.26 -5.51 -22.29
C ASP A 51 2.59 -6.86 -21.64
N LEU A 52 3.08 -6.86 -20.40
CA LEU A 52 3.33 -8.08 -19.64
C LEU A 52 2.05 -8.89 -19.40
N LEU A 53 0.95 -8.22 -19.05
CA LEU A 53 -0.35 -8.88 -18.85
C LEU A 53 -0.92 -9.42 -20.16
N LYS A 54 -0.73 -8.73 -21.27
CA LYS A 54 -1.12 -9.23 -22.59
C LYS A 54 -0.35 -10.50 -22.95
N ALA A 55 0.97 -10.51 -22.77
CA ALA A 55 1.80 -11.69 -22.96
C ALA A 55 1.39 -12.84 -22.02
N TYR A 56 0.99 -12.52 -20.78
CA TYR A 56 0.48 -13.50 -19.82
C TYR A 56 -0.79 -14.17 -20.34
N GLN A 57 -1.76 -13.36 -20.78
CA GLN A 57 -3.01 -13.85 -21.33
C GLN A 57 -2.78 -14.77 -22.52
N GLU A 58 -1.91 -14.41 -23.46
CA GLU A 58 -1.58 -15.22 -24.65
C GLU A 58 -0.90 -16.56 -24.29
N CYS A 59 -0.04 -16.58 -23.27
CA CYS A 59 0.68 -17.78 -22.83
C CYS A 59 -0.16 -18.73 -21.97
N PHE A 60 -1.12 -18.20 -21.21
CA PHE A 60 -1.89 -18.96 -20.22
C PHE A 60 -3.34 -19.25 -20.63
N THR A 61 -3.81 -18.81 -21.80
CA THR A 61 -5.14 -19.22 -22.32
C THR A 61 -5.31 -20.74 -22.42
N GLN A 62 -4.21 -21.50 -22.47
CA GLN A 62 -4.21 -22.97 -22.59
C GLN A 62 -3.78 -23.72 -21.32
N ARG A 63 -3.44 -23.01 -20.24
CA ARG A 63 -2.93 -23.62 -19.00
C ARG A 63 -3.84 -23.26 -17.82
N PHE A 64 -4.11 -24.24 -16.95
CA PHE A 64 -4.81 -24.03 -15.70
C PHE A 64 -3.98 -23.07 -14.82
N SER A 65 -4.21 -21.77 -14.90
CA SER A 65 -3.49 -20.73 -14.16
C SER A 65 -4.39 -19.52 -13.91
N PRO A 66 -4.24 -18.82 -12.76
CA PRO A 66 -5.20 -17.79 -12.36
C PRO A 66 -5.25 -16.68 -13.40
N LEU A 67 -6.44 -16.19 -13.71
CA LEU A 67 -6.59 -15.09 -14.65
C LEU A 67 -6.13 -13.79 -13.98
N LEU A 68 -5.20 -13.07 -14.61
CA LEU A 68 -4.80 -11.74 -14.13
C LEU A 68 -5.71 -10.66 -14.71
N GLN A 69 -6.22 -9.80 -13.84
CA GLN A 69 -6.97 -8.60 -14.19
C GLN A 69 -6.01 -7.44 -14.49
N PRO A 70 -6.52 -6.31 -15.03
CA PRO A 70 -5.71 -5.12 -15.22
C PRO A 70 -4.96 -4.72 -13.96
N ALA A 71 -3.66 -4.44 -14.12
CA ALA A 71 -2.79 -4.02 -13.05
C ALA A 71 -3.30 -2.73 -12.37
N ILE A 72 -3.07 -2.61 -11.07
CA ILE A 72 -3.42 -1.43 -10.27
C ILE A 72 -2.12 -0.90 -9.64
N GLY A 73 -1.72 0.31 -10.02
CA GLY A 73 -0.63 1.01 -9.34
C GLY A 73 -1.05 1.41 -7.92
N ILE A 74 -0.25 1.04 -6.92
CA ILE A 74 -0.50 1.30 -5.49
C ILE A 74 0.75 1.83 -4.80
N GLY A 75 0.57 2.38 -3.60
CA GLY A 75 1.69 2.92 -2.81
C GLY A 75 2.15 4.30 -3.27
N SER A 76 3.19 4.80 -2.62
CA SER A 76 3.59 6.21 -2.66
C SER A 76 3.74 6.75 -4.09
N ALA A 77 4.46 6.04 -4.96
CA ALA A 77 4.73 6.50 -6.33
C ALA A 77 3.45 6.81 -7.13
N PHE A 78 2.44 5.94 -7.00
CA PHE A 78 1.13 6.08 -7.67
C PHE A 78 0.17 7.03 -6.94
N GLU A 79 0.48 7.37 -5.70
CA GLU A 79 -0.17 8.42 -4.91
C GLU A 79 0.45 9.81 -5.17
N GLY A 80 1.50 9.88 -6.00
CA GLY A 80 2.13 11.13 -6.44
C GLY A 80 3.27 11.61 -5.54
N TRP A 81 3.76 10.80 -4.60
CA TRP A 81 4.86 11.14 -3.69
C TRP A 81 5.86 9.98 -3.58
N SER A 82 7.07 10.20 -3.09
CA SER A 82 7.96 9.08 -2.78
C SER A 82 9.07 9.52 -1.84
N PRO A 83 9.31 8.80 -0.74
CA PRO A 83 10.40 9.12 0.19
C PRO A 83 11.79 8.86 -0.44
N SER A 84 11.89 7.95 -1.42
CA SER A 84 13.18 7.41 -1.88
C SER A 84 13.72 8.05 -3.15
N GLY A 85 13.12 9.15 -3.65
CA GLY A 85 13.64 9.88 -4.82
C GLY A 85 13.90 8.96 -6.03
N ASP A 86 15.17 8.80 -6.43
CA ASP A 86 15.55 7.96 -7.56
C ASP A 86 15.47 6.45 -7.29
N ASP A 87 15.48 6.01 -6.03
CA ASP A 87 15.33 4.60 -5.61
C ASP A 87 13.87 4.22 -5.32
N THR A 88 12.93 4.95 -5.92
CA THR A 88 11.50 4.69 -5.78
C THR A 88 11.14 3.29 -6.27
N VAL A 89 10.46 2.53 -5.42
CA VAL A 89 9.84 1.25 -5.77
C VAL A 89 8.41 1.49 -6.23
N TYR A 90 8.09 1.09 -7.46
CA TYR A 90 6.75 1.18 -8.03
C TYR A 90 6.00 -0.10 -7.70
N GLN A 91 5.08 0.00 -6.73
CA GLN A 91 4.28 -1.14 -6.32
C GLN A 91 3.04 -1.29 -7.20
N VAL A 92 2.84 -2.48 -7.72
CA VAL A 92 1.73 -2.81 -8.62
C VAL A 92 1.01 -4.02 -8.07
N LEU A 93 -0.30 -3.89 -7.85
CA LEU A 93 -1.16 -5.01 -7.53
C LEU A 93 -1.66 -5.66 -8.83
N LEU A 94 -1.57 -6.99 -8.86
CA LEU A 94 -2.06 -7.86 -9.93
C LEU A 94 -3.25 -8.65 -9.38
N PRO A 95 -4.50 -8.20 -9.64
CA PRO A 95 -5.66 -8.89 -9.12
C PRO A 95 -5.86 -10.24 -9.82
N LEU A 96 -6.07 -11.28 -9.03
CA LEU A 96 -6.31 -12.65 -9.43
C LEU A 96 -7.82 -12.88 -9.59
N LYS A 97 -8.18 -13.60 -10.64
CA LYS A 97 -9.48 -14.26 -10.78
C LYS A 97 -9.30 -15.78 -10.86
N PRO A 98 -10.30 -16.54 -10.41
CA PRO A 98 -10.28 -17.99 -10.55
C PRO A 98 -10.08 -18.42 -12.00
N CYS A 99 -9.38 -19.53 -12.18
CA CYS A 99 -9.31 -20.21 -13.48
C CYS A 99 -10.69 -20.77 -13.84
N PRO A 100 -11.03 -20.94 -15.13
CA PRO A 100 -12.23 -21.67 -15.52
C PRO A 100 -12.31 -23.05 -14.86
N GLY A 101 -13.45 -23.39 -14.26
CA GLY A 101 -13.65 -24.65 -13.54
C GLY A 101 -13.20 -24.63 -12.08
N TYR A 102 -12.81 -23.47 -11.55
CA TYR A 102 -12.46 -23.28 -10.14
C TYR A 102 -13.19 -22.07 -9.56
N GLU A 103 -13.48 -22.14 -8.28
CA GLU A 103 -13.99 -21.05 -7.48
C GLU A 103 -13.02 -20.76 -6.34
N PHE A 104 -12.82 -19.48 -6.02
CA PHE A 104 -11.97 -19.04 -4.92
C PHE A 104 -12.86 -18.47 -3.83
N HIS A 105 -12.81 -19.07 -2.65
CA HIS A 105 -13.54 -18.63 -1.47
C HIS A 105 -12.57 -18.01 -0.47
N VAL A 106 -12.88 -16.78 -0.06
CA VAL A 106 -12.06 -16.06 0.92
C VAL A 106 -12.50 -16.45 2.33
N GLU A 107 -11.56 -16.95 3.12
CA GLU A 107 -11.70 -17.21 4.54
C GLU A 107 -10.87 -16.19 5.33
N LEU A 108 -11.52 -15.23 5.97
CA LEU A 108 -10.83 -14.27 6.82
C LEU A 108 -10.47 -14.90 8.17
N GLY A 109 -9.32 -14.52 8.73
CA GLY A 109 -8.93 -14.91 10.09
C GLY A 109 -9.99 -14.51 11.11
N ARG A 110 -10.33 -15.38 12.07
CA ARG A 110 -11.25 -15.04 13.15
C ARG A 110 -10.51 -14.22 14.20
N ALA A 111 -10.93 -12.98 14.41
CA ALA A 111 -10.59 -12.22 15.60
C ALA A 111 -11.87 -11.60 16.17
N GLU A 112 -12.25 -12.02 17.39
CA GLU A 112 -13.55 -11.68 18.00
C GLU A 112 -13.71 -10.19 18.32
N LYS A 113 -12.61 -9.41 18.35
CA LYS A 113 -12.61 -7.99 18.76
C LYS A 113 -11.81 -7.04 17.86
N THR A 114 -11.07 -7.54 16.89
CA THR A 114 -10.29 -6.74 15.95
C THR A 114 -10.54 -7.23 14.53
N PRO A 115 -10.59 -6.36 13.52
CA PRO A 115 -10.70 -6.82 12.14
C PRO A 115 -9.55 -7.78 11.82
N ALA A 116 -9.85 -8.81 11.04
CA ALA A 116 -8.85 -9.74 10.55
C ALA A 116 -7.72 -8.96 9.88
N ARG A 117 -6.48 -9.39 10.08
CA ARG A 117 -5.31 -8.81 9.40
C ARG A 117 -4.85 -9.64 8.20
N ASP A 118 -5.40 -10.82 8.08
CA ASP A 118 -5.08 -11.80 7.06
C ASP A 118 -6.29 -12.68 6.73
N GLY A 119 -6.11 -13.50 5.71
CA GLY A 119 -7.06 -14.53 5.32
C GLY A 119 -6.38 -15.61 4.50
N ARG A 120 -7.17 -16.60 4.12
CA ARG A 120 -6.76 -17.68 3.22
C ARG A 120 -7.75 -17.75 2.05
N ILE A 121 -7.26 -18.25 0.93
CA ILE A 121 -8.07 -18.39 -0.28
C ILE A 121 -8.26 -19.89 -0.51
N HIS A 122 -9.43 -20.41 -0.16
CA HIS A 122 -9.80 -21.79 -0.43
C HIS A 122 -10.17 -21.93 -1.91
N VAL A 123 -9.61 -22.94 -2.56
CA VAL A 123 -9.82 -23.22 -3.98
C VAL A 123 -10.70 -24.46 -4.10
N GLU A 124 -11.88 -24.27 -4.67
CA GLU A 124 -12.83 -25.34 -4.94
C GLU A 124 -12.98 -25.58 -6.44
N LEU A 125 -13.31 -26.82 -6.83
CA LEU A 125 -13.62 -27.18 -8.20
C LEU A 125 -15.07 -26.83 -8.50
N GLU A 126 -15.28 -25.98 -9.50
CA GLU A 126 -16.62 -25.58 -9.92
C GLU A 126 -17.33 -26.75 -10.60
N CYS A 127 -18.56 -27.02 -10.18
CA CYS A 127 -19.39 -28.06 -10.75
C CYS A 127 -20.45 -27.47 -11.69
N THR A 128 -20.36 -27.74 -12.99
CA THR A 128 -21.32 -27.24 -14.00
C THR A 128 -22.61 -28.08 -14.11
N CYS A 129 -22.84 -29.04 -13.21
CA CYS A 129 -23.92 -30.01 -13.30
C CYS A 129 -25.28 -29.39 -12.85
N SER A 130 -26.14 -29.00 -13.79
CA SER A 130 -27.34 -28.20 -13.49
C SER A 130 -28.49 -28.90 -12.73
N ARG A 131 -28.53 -30.24 -12.57
CA ARG A 131 -29.59 -30.94 -11.80
C ARG A 131 -29.48 -32.48 -11.59
N LYS A 132 -28.39 -33.17 -11.99
CA LYS A 132 -28.21 -34.61 -11.70
C LYS A 132 -26.90 -34.87 -10.96
N LYS A 133 -27.00 -35.04 -9.63
CA LYS A 133 -25.87 -35.24 -8.71
C LYS A 133 -25.24 -36.65 -8.80
N SER A 134 -25.86 -37.63 -9.44
CA SER A 134 -25.40 -39.03 -9.39
C SER A 134 -24.40 -39.45 -10.49
N LEU A 135 -24.18 -38.64 -11.54
CA LEU A 135 -23.27 -38.96 -12.65
C LEU A 135 -22.12 -37.95 -12.81
N CYS A 136 -22.10 -36.94 -11.95
CA CYS A 136 -21.08 -35.91 -12.00
C CYS A 136 -19.87 -36.41 -11.22
N SER A 137 -18.69 -36.49 -11.86
CA SER A 137 -17.45 -36.97 -11.23
C SER A 137 -17.00 -36.13 -10.04
N LEU A 138 -17.53 -34.91 -9.89
CA LEU A 138 -17.33 -34.06 -8.71
C LEU A 138 -18.29 -34.39 -7.56
N HIS A 139 -19.41 -35.09 -7.82
CA HIS A 139 -20.38 -35.52 -6.80
C HIS A 139 -20.23 -36.99 -6.41
N ASN A 140 -19.41 -37.76 -7.13
CA ASN A 140 -18.93 -39.07 -6.69
C ASN A 140 -17.62 -38.88 -5.89
N PRO A 141 -17.57 -39.24 -4.59
CA PRO A 141 -16.40 -39.03 -3.73
C PRO A 141 -15.10 -39.63 -4.29
N GLU A 142 -15.15 -40.82 -4.89
CA GLU A 142 -13.97 -41.52 -5.39
C GLU A 142 -13.41 -40.85 -6.66
N GLU A 143 -14.29 -40.43 -7.57
CA GLU A 143 -13.88 -39.73 -8.80
C GLU A 143 -13.44 -38.29 -8.52
N MET A 144 -14.02 -37.62 -7.51
CA MET A 144 -13.62 -36.27 -7.10
C MET A 144 -12.18 -36.30 -6.58
N ILE A 145 -11.85 -37.28 -5.74
CA ILE A 145 -10.49 -37.48 -5.23
C ILE A 145 -9.52 -37.77 -6.38
N ARG A 146 -9.91 -38.59 -7.37
CA ARG A 146 -9.09 -38.90 -8.54
C ARG A 146 -8.85 -37.66 -9.41
N LYS A 147 -9.87 -36.83 -9.65
CA LYS A 147 -9.73 -35.57 -10.40
C LYS A 147 -8.89 -34.54 -9.66
N ARG A 148 -9.01 -34.42 -8.33
CA ARG A 148 -8.16 -33.54 -7.52
C ARG A 148 -6.68 -33.95 -7.61
N ARG A 149 -6.38 -35.25 -7.52
CA ARG A 149 -5.02 -35.81 -7.73
C ARG A 149 -4.52 -35.76 -9.18
N GLY A 150 -5.37 -35.45 -10.15
CA GLY A 150 -4.99 -35.28 -11.55
C GLY A 150 -4.91 -33.83 -11.98
N SER A 151 -5.16 -32.87 -11.08
CA SER A 151 -5.19 -31.44 -11.39
C SER A 151 -3.81 -30.84 -11.22
N SER A 152 -3.17 -30.48 -12.35
CA SER A 152 -1.89 -29.78 -12.33
C SER A 152 -1.97 -28.42 -11.63
N PHE A 153 -3.14 -27.78 -11.59
CA PHE A 153 -3.34 -26.51 -10.89
C PHE A 153 -3.26 -26.63 -9.37
N LEU A 154 -4.05 -27.53 -8.79
CA LEU A 154 -4.09 -27.70 -7.33
C LEU A 154 -2.73 -28.18 -6.81
N GLU A 155 -2.05 -29.04 -7.56
CA GLU A 155 -0.70 -29.50 -7.20
C GLU A 155 0.36 -28.38 -7.31
N SER A 156 0.28 -27.56 -8.37
CA SER A 156 1.31 -26.54 -8.66
C SER A 156 1.16 -25.26 -7.84
N LEU A 157 -0.06 -24.81 -7.52
CA LEU A 157 -0.29 -23.50 -6.88
C LEU A 157 -0.93 -23.58 -5.50
N CYS A 158 -1.49 -24.73 -5.09
CA CYS A 158 -2.17 -24.85 -3.80
C CYS A 158 -1.39 -25.70 -2.77
N THR A 159 -1.70 -25.52 -1.50
CA THR A 159 -1.35 -26.39 -0.37
C THR A 159 -2.64 -26.68 0.39
N ASP A 160 -3.01 -27.96 0.52
CA ASP A 160 -4.25 -28.39 1.19
C ASP A 160 -5.52 -27.70 0.67
N SER A 161 -5.62 -27.50 -0.65
CA SER A 161 -6.72 -26.77 -1.32
C SER A 161 -6.75 -25.26 -1.04
N TYR A 162 -5.72 -24.67 -0.43
CA TYR A 162 -5.58 -23.23 -0.30
C TYR A 162 -4.52 -22.69 -1.26
N LEU A 163 -4.79 -21.54 -1.86
CA LEU A 163 -3.84 -20.89 -2.75
C LEU A 163 -2.58 -20.48 -1.97
N ASN A 164 -1.44 -21.03 -2.38
CA ASN A 164 -0.17 -20.80 -1.72
C ASN A 164 0.50 -19.55 -2.28
N VAL A 165 0.87 -18.62 -1.40
CA VAL A 165 1.48 -17.34 -1.76
C VAL A 165 2.77 -17.57 -2.52
N GLN A 166 3.70 -18.35 -1.96
CA GLN A 166 5.03 -18.55 -2.54
C GLN A 166 4.95 -19.31 -3.86
N LYS A 167 4.13 -20.37 -3.96
CA LYS A 167 3.95 -21.10 -5.23
C LYS A 167 3.39 -20.19 -6.32
N THR A 168 2.40 -19.36 -5.98
CA THR A 168 1.81 -18.37 -6.90
C THR A 168 2.85 -17.36 -7.38
N VAL A 169 3.65 -16.83 -6.45
CA VAL A 169 4.73 -15.88 -6.76
C VAL A 169 5.81 -16.49 -7.64
N VAL A 170 6.30 -17.67 -7.29
CA VAL A 170 7.35 -18.36 -8.05
C VAL A 170 6.89 -18.73 -9.46
N CYS A 171 5.64 -19.17 -9.60
CA CYS A 171 5.04 -19.44 -10.91
C CYS A 171 5.04 -18.18 -11.78
N PHE A 172 4.57 -17.05 -11.25
CA PHE A 172 4.55 -15.79 -11.98
C PHE A 172 5.97 -15.28 -12.30
N GLN A 173 6.92 -15.37 -11.36
CA GLN A 173 8.32 -15.03 -11.60
C GLN A 173 8.93 -15.85 -12.74
N SER A 174 8.58 -17.14 -12.83
CA SER A 174 9.03 -18.04 -13.90
C SER A 174 8.45 -17.60 -15.24
N PHE A 175 7.17 -17.23 -15.28
CA PHE A 175 6.56 -16.62 -16.45
C PHE A 175 7.29 -15.34 -16.88
N VAL A 176 7.50 -14.38 -15.96
CA VAL A 176 8.15 -13.10 -16.29
C VAL A 176 9.54 -13.33 -16.88
N LYS A 177 10.32 -14.26 -16.31
CA LYS A 177 11.64 -14.65 -16.85
C LYS A 177 11.55 -15.16 -18.29
N SER A 178 10.58 -16.03 -18.58
CA SER A 178 10.41 -16.61 -19.92
C SER A 178 9.84 -15.62 -20.94
N ALA A 179 8.89 -14.79 -20.53
CA ALA A 179 8.21 -13.84 -21.40
C ALA A 179 9.03 -12.57 -21.65
N TRP A 180 9.97 -12.21 -20.78
CA TRP A 180 10.69 -10.94 -20.92
C TRP A 180 11.34 -10.75 -22.30
N ALA A 181 11.96 -11.79 -22.85
CA ALA A 181 12.63 -11.72 -24.15
C ALA A 181 11.68 -11.45 -25.33
N THR A 182 10.37 -11.65 -25.17
CA THR A 182 9.37 -11.37 -26.22
C THR A 182 8.75 -9.98 -26.08
N LEU A 183 8.97 -9.29 -24.95
CA LEU A 183 8.42 -7.97 -24.71
C LEU A 183 9.26 -6.89 -25.44
N PRO A 184 8.61 -5.87 -26.04
CA PRO A 184 9.32 -4.75 -26.69
C PRO A 184 10.34 -4.06 -25.77
N GLN A 185 10.05 -4.03 -24.46
CA GLN A 185 10.87 -3.40 -23.43
C GLN A 185 12.21 -4.09 -23.23
N SER A 186 12.36 -5.34 -23.65
CA SER A 186 13.64 -6.07 -23.55
C SER A 186 14.78 -5.41 -24.32
N HIS A 187 14.47 -4.64 -25.37
CA HIS A 187 15.45 -3.87 -26.14
C HIS A 187 15.92 -2.60 -25.41
N CYS A 188 15.08 -2.05 -24.53
CA CYS A 188 15.32 -0.78 -23.84
C CYS A 188 15.91 -0.96 -22.44
N TYR A 189 15.71 -2.14 -21.83
CA TYR A 189 16.07 -2.40 -20.44
C TYR A 189 16.80 -3.72 -20.26
N LYS A 190 17.88 -3.66 -19.48
CA LYS A 190 18.42 -4.85 -18.82
C LYS A 190 17.54 -5.17 -17.61
N VAL A 191 16.93 -6.35 -17.60
CA VAL A 191 16.12 -6.83 -16.47
C VAL A 191 16.96 -7.63 -15.49
N GLN A 192 16.67 -7.46 -14.21
CA GLN A 192 17.11 -8.34 -13.14
C GLN A 192 15.91 -8.66 -12.25
N LEU A 193 15.61 -9.96 -12.08
CA LEU A 193 14.64 -10.40 -11.08
C LEU A 193 15.33 -10.44 -9.71
N LEU A 194 14.79 -9.71 -8.74
CA LEU A 194 15.28 -9.70 -7.35
C LEU A 194 14.60 -10.83 -6.54
N PRO A 195 15.31 -11.46 -5.60
CA PRO A 195 14.76 -12.56 -4.81
C PRO A 195 13.64 -12.07 -3.89
N SER A 196 12.49 -12.73 -3.93
CA SER A 196 11.38 -12.55 -2.98
C SER A 196 10.42 -13.73 -3.06
N GLY A 197 9.93 -14.20 -1.90
CA GLY A 197 8.88 -15.23 -1.81
C GLY A 197 7.45 -14.66 -1.81
N HIS A 198 7.31 -13.34 -1.66
CA HIS A 198 6.03 -12.65 -1.41
C HIS A 198 5.64 -11.69 -2.54
N SER A 199 6.54 -11.46 -3.49
CA SER A 199 6.34 -10.52 -4.61
C SER A 199 7.22 -10.88 -5.80
N CYS A 200 6.90 -10.37 -6.98
CA CYS A 200 7.77 -10.41 -8.13
C CYS A 200 8.46 -9.04 -8.28
N LYS A 201 9.74 -8.96 -7.93
CA LYS A 201 10.52 -7.71 -7.97
C LYS A 201 11.42 -7.65 -9.18
N LEU A 202 11.22 -6.66 -10.04
CA LEU A 202 12.05 -6.40 -11.21
C LEU A 202 12.87 -5.13 -11.00
N LYS A 203 14.18 -5.23 -11.21
CA LYS A 203 15.05 -4.07 -11.41
C LYS A 203 15.31 -3.93 -12.91
N LEU A 204 14.85 -2.83 -13.48
CA LEU A 204 15.02 -2.48 -14.89
C LEU A 204 16.08 -1.40 -15.00
N GLN A 205 17.13 -1.65 -15.76
CA GLN A 205 18.21 -0.70 -15.96
C GLN A 205 18.28 -0.26 -17.42
N LYS A 206 18.15 1.05 -17.66
CA LYS A 206 18.36 1.66 -18.99
C LYS A 206 19.86 1.75 -19.30
N ALA A 207 20.19 1.88 -20.59
CA ALA A 207 21.56 2.17 -21.04
C ALA A 207 22.14 3.45 -20.40
N SER A 208 21.29 4.43 -20.08
CA SER A 208 21.64 5.66 -19.35
C SER A 208 21.95 5.45 -17.86
N ARG A 209 22.04 4.19 -17.40
CA ARG A 209 22.21 3.76 -16.00
C ARG A 209 21.07 4.11 -15.05
N ARG A 210 20.01 4.78 -15.51
CA ARG A 210 18.78 4.99 -14.72
C ARG A 210 18.10 3.66 -14.45
N THR A 211 17.65 3.48 -13.22
CA THR A 211 16.98 2.26 -12.75
C THR A 211 15.52 2.53 -12.39
N ILE A 212 14.68 1.53 -12.66
CA ILE A 212 13.29 1.48 -12.21
C ILE A 212 13.14 0.16 -11.46
N ILE A 213 12.60 0.22 -10.24
CA ILE A 213 12.29 -0.98 -9.46
C ILE A 213 10.77 -1.14 -9.45
N ILE A 214 10.27 -2.26 -9.96
CA ILE A 214 8.84 -2.60 -9.95
C ILE A 214 8.64 -3.77 -9.01
N GLU A 215 7.75 -3.62 -8.03
CA GLU A 215 7.32 -4.69 -7.14
C GLU A 215 5.90 -5.07 -7.48
N MET A 216 5.71 -6.26 -8.04
CA MET A 216 4.40 -6.81 -8.36
C MET A 216 3.91 -7.70 -7.22
N LEU A 217 2.77 -7.34 -6.66
CA LEU A 217 2.05 -8.10 -5.64
C LEU A 217 0.86 -8.77 -6.28
N MET A 218 0.59 -10.00 -5.88
CA MET A 218 -0.59 -10.72 -6.31
C MET A 218 -1.66 -10.48 -5.27
N GLY A 219 -2.92 -10.39 -5.68
CA GLY A 219 -3.97 -10.31 -4.69
C GLY A 219 -5.35 -10.65 -5.20
N MET A 220 -6.24 -10.90 -4.27
CA MET A 220 -7.64 -11.22 -4.51
C MET A 220 -8.51 -10.11 -3.93
N GLN A 221 -9.40 -9.56 -4.77
CA GLN A 221 -10.35 -8.56 -4.32
C GLN A 221 -11.35 -9.20 -3.36
N LEU A 222 -11.61 -8.53 -2.23
CA LEU A 222 -12.62 -8.97 -1.29
C LEU A 222 -13.99 -8.52 -1.78
N ALA A 223 -14.75 -9.47 -2.34
CA ALA A 223 -16.00 -9.19 -3.05
C ALA A 223 -15.77 -8.08 -4.10
N ASP A 224 -16.59 -7.04 -4.11
CA ASP A 224 -16.47 -5.88 -5.00
C ASP A 224 -15.97 -4.61 -4.26
N SER A 225 -15.16 -4.80 -3.22
CA SER A 225 -14.61 -3.70 -2.40
C SER A 225 -13.21 -3.26 -2.83
N ASP A 226 -12.71 -2.17 -2.25
CA ASP A 226 -11.34 -1.66 -2.43
C ASP A 226 -10.32 -2.31 -1.48
N ILE A 227 -10.71 -3.41 -0.83
CA ILE A 227 -9.87 -4.21 0.06
C ILE A 227 -9.44 -5.48 -0.65
N PHE A 228 -8.17 -5.83 -0.48
CA PHE A 228 -7.56 -6.98 -1.13
C PHE A 228 -6.84 -7.87 -0.12
N LEU A 229 -6.86 -9.18 -0.38
CA LEU A 229 -5.89 -10.11 0.18
C LEU A 229 -4.67 -10.14 -0.74
N CYS A 230 -3.50 -9.77 -0.24
CA CYS A 230 -2.28 -9.61 -1.02
C CYS A 230 -1.19 -10.59 -0.58
N SER A 231 -0.29 -10.92 -1.51
CA SER A 231 0.88 -11.78 -1.27
C SER A 231 1.94 -11.16 -0.36
N GLN A 232 1.75 -9.90 0.05
CA GLN A 232 2.67 -9.15 0.88
C GLN A 232 2.98 -9.89 2.18
N ASP A 233 4.23 -9.78 2.61
CA ASP A 233 4.68 -10.35 3.88
C ASP A 233 3.91 -9.69 5.05
N THR A 234 3.31 -10.52 5.91
CA THR A 234 2.59 -10.07 7.10
C THR A 234 3.55 -9.70 8.25
N GLY A 235 4.85 -9.96 8.11
CA GLY A 235 5.87 -9.70 9.13
C GLY A 235 5.74 -10.59 10.38
N ALA A 236 4.83 -11.57 10.35
CA ALA A 236 4.62 -12.51 11.44
C ALA A 236 5.64 -13.65 11.35
N ALA A 237 6.40 -13.88 12.42
CA ALA A 237 7.49 -14.87 12.48
C ALA A 237 7.07 -16.32 12.17
N ILE A 238 5.77 -16.64 12.21
CA ILE A 238 5.20 -17.94 11.87
C ILE A 238 3.93 -17.74 11.03
N SER A 239 4.07 -17.18 9.84
CA SER A 239 2.97 -17.11 8.87
C SER A 239 2.92 -18.37 8.02
N SER A 240 1.73 -18.96 7.84
CA SER A 240 1.55 -20.09 6.91
C SER A 240 1.83 -19.63 5.47
N SER A 241 2.40 -20.49 4.64
CA SER A 241 2.57 -20.23 3.19
C SER A 241 1.25 -20.00 2.42
N THR A 242 0.11 -20.25 3.06
CA THR A 242 -1.26 -20.03 2.54
C THR A 242 -1.95 -18.81 3.13
N THR A 243 -1.29 -18.05 4.00
CA THR A 243 -1.82 -16.82 4.61
C THR A 243 -1.53 -15.63 3.70
N TRP A 244 -2.59 -14.89 3.33
CA TRP A 244 -2.54 -13.66 2.54
C TRP A 244 -2.84 -12.46 3.43
N ALA A 245 -2.10 -11.37 3.27
CA ALA A 245 -2.26 -10.16 4.08
C ALA A 245 -3.45 -9.33 3.62
N LEU A 246 -4.29 -8.83 4.54
CA LEU A 246 -5.29 -7.82 4.17
C LEU A 246 -4.60 -6.47 3.90
N SER A 247 -4.98 -5.83 2.80
CA SER A 247 -4.37 -4.59 2.34
C SER A 247 -5.44 -3.55 1.99
N CYS A 248 -5.23 -2.33 2.50
CA CYS A 248 -6.01 -1.14 2.16
C CYS A 248 -5.37 -0.32 1.02
N ALA A 249 -4.28 -0.79 0.41
CA ALA A 249 -3.47 0.03 -0.49
C ALA A 249 -4.24 0.57 -1.72
N VAL A 250 -5.23 -0.17 -2.22
CA VAL A 250 -6.11 0.31 -3.31
C VAL A 250 -7.05 1.42 -2.82
N ALA A 251 -7.65 1.24 -1.64
CA ALA A 251 -8.48 2.28 -1.00
C ALA A 251 -7.66 3.55 -0.71
N GLU A 252 -6.44 3.41 -0.18
CA GLU A 252 -5.53 4.52 0.09
C GLU A 252 -5.12 5.26 -1.19
N MET A 253 -4.76 4.53 -2.25
CA MET A 253 -4.45 5.12 -3.55
C MET A 253 -5.65 5.88 -4.13
N LYS A 254 -6.86 5.30 -4.04
CA LYS A 254 -8.10 5.98 -4.45
C LYS A 254 -8.34 7.24 -3.61
N PHE A 255 -8.09 7.19 -2.31
CA PHE A 255 -8.20 8.35 -1.43
C PHE A 255 -7.31 9.50 -1.91
N PHE A 256 -6.01 9.27 -2.10
CA PHE A 256 -5.10 10.31 -2.60
C PHE A 256 -5.54 10.84 -3.96
N ARG A 257 -5.96 9.97 -4.88
CA ARG A 257 -6.49 10.39 -6.19
C ARG A 257 -7.73 11.28 -6.07
N LEU A 258 -8.65 10.97 -5.16
CA LEU A 258 -9.86 11.76 -4.93
C LEU A 258 -9.53 13.08 -4.24
N ALA A 259 -8.66 13.07 -3.23
CA ALA A 259 -8.21 14.27 -2.52
C ALA A 259 -7.50 15.24 -3.47
N SER A 260 -6.59 14.77 -4.32
CA SER A 260 -5.86 15.60 -5.29
C SER A 260 -6.77 16.25 -6.34
N ARG A 261 -7.98 15.72 -6.58
CA ARG A 261 -8.98 16.34 -7.47
C ARG A 261 -9.77 17.47 -6.81
N GLN A 262 -9.82 17.49 -5.47
CA GLN A 262 -10.61 18.45 -4.70
C GLN A 262 -9.78 19.66 -4.28
N VAL A 263 -8.50 19.45 -3.97
CA VAL A 263 -7.57 20.51 -3.59
C VAL A 263 -7.20 21.42 -4.76
N PRO A 264 -6.81 22.68 -4.52
CA PRO A 264 -6.36 23.60 -5.55
C PRO A 264 -5.20 23.04 -6.40
N HIS A 265 -5.12 23.51 -7.64
CA HIS A 265 -3.99 23.22 -8.52
C HIS A 265 -2.69 23.73 -7.89
N GLY A 266 -1.66 22.90 -7.95
CA GLY A 266 -0.36 23.21 -7.32
C GLY A 266 -0.36 23.17 -5.79
N SER A 267 -1.40 22.63 -5.15
CA SER A 267 -1.52 22.48 -3.69
C SER A 267 -0.31 21.83 -3.02
N CYS A 268 -0.17 22.07 -1.72
CA CYS A 268 1.02 21.74 -0.95
C CYS A 268 0.99 20.36 -0.27
N HIS A 269 -0.17 19.69 -0.22
CA HIS A 269 -0.39 18.44 0.54
C HIS A 269 0.69 17.36 0.34
N LEU A 270 0.99 16.97 -0.90
CA LEU A 270 2.02 15.96 -1.17
C LEU A 270 3.44 16.47 -0.87
N ARG A 271 3.67 17.78 -1.03
CA ARG A 271 4.95 18.42 -0.66
C ARG A 271 5.16 18.38 0.86
N CYS A 272 4.11 18.66 1.64
CA CYS A 272 4.13 18.54 3.10
C CYS A 272 4.45 17.09 3.51
N LEU A 273 3.74 16.11 2.93
CA LEU A 273 3.96 14.70 3.24
C LEU A 273 5.41 14.29 2.97
N TYR A 274 5.95 14.65 1.81
CA TYR A 274 7.33 14.34 1.48
C TYR A 274 8.34 15.05 2.38
N ALA A 275 8.14 16.34 2.65
CA ALA A 275 9.00 17.08 3.58
C ALA A 275 9.03 16.41 4.95
N CYS A 276 7.88 16.02 5.51
CA CYS A 276 7.83 15.25 6.76
C CYS A 276 8.62 13.95 6.68
N THR A 277 8.49 13.17 5.59
CA THR A 277 9.28 11.93 5.45
C THR A 277 10.78 12.16 5.31
N ARG A 278 11.21 13.34 4.85
CA ARG A 278 12.62 13.72 4.79
C ARG A 278 13.15 14.18 6.14
N ILE A 279 12.38 15.01 6.83
CA ILE A 279 12.69 15.49 8.18
C ILE A 279 12.82 14.31 9.14
N ALA A 280 11.87 13.37 9.10
CA ALA A 280 11.87 12.19 9.96
C ALA A 280 12.82 11.06 9.52
N GLN A 281 13.66 11.29 8.51
CA GLN A 281 14.58 10.26 8.02
C GLN A 281 15.59 9.91 9.13
N GLY A 282 15.68 8.63 9.49
CA GLY A 282 16.57 8.15 10.56
C GLY A 282 15.93 8.09 11.95
N THR A 283 14.65 8.46 12.07
CA THR A 283 13.85 8.30 13.31
C THR A 283 13.12 6.96 13.35
N CYS A 284 12.45 6.67 14.47
CA CYS A 284 11.57 5.51 14.60
C CYS A 284 10.27 5.60 13.77
N PHE A 285 9.95 6.76 13.18
CA PHE A 285 8.70 6.97 12.45
C PHE A 285 8.77 6.44 11.02
N SER A 286 7.93 5.45 10.70
CA SER A 286 7.79 4.97 9.33
C SER A 286 7.10 6.02 8.43
N THR A 287 7.41 5.96 7.13
CA THR A 287 6.73 6.79 6.11
C THR A 287 5.22 6.54 6.06
N TYR A 288 4.77 5.35 6.49
CA TYR A 288 3.36 4.99 6.59
C TYR A 288 2.62 5.72 7.73
N ILE A 289 3.31 6.07 8.82
CA ILE A 289 2.76 6.92 9.89
C ILE A 289 2.42 8.31 9.32
N PHE A 290 3.37 8.95 8.63
CA PHE A 290 3.14 10.27 8.01
C PHE A 290 2.08 10.22 6.92
N LYS A 291 2.05 9.16 6.10
CA LYS A 291 0.97 8.93 5.14
C LYS A 291 -0.39 8.94 5.83
N THR A 292 -0.53 8.19 6.92
CA THR A 292 -1.81 8.08 7.64
C THR A 292 -2.22 9.42 8.28
N VAL A 293 -1.28 10.14 8.88
CA VAL A 293 -1.53 11.50 9.41
C VAL A 293 -2.02 12.44 8.29
N MET A 294 -1.34 12.43 7.14
CA MET A 294 -1.73 13.24 5.97
C MET A 294 -3.14 12.88 5.48
N MET A 295 -3.51 11.59 5.47
CA MET A 295 -4.86 11.18 5.09
C MET A 295 -5.93 11.73 6.05
N HIS A 296 -5.70 11.66 7.38
CA HIS A 296 -6.61 12.24 8.37
C HIS A 296 -6.74 13.76 8.24
N LEU A 297 -5.62 14.45 8.01
CA LEU A 297 -5.63 15.90 7.77
C LEU A 297 -6.36 16.26 6.47
N LEU A 298 -6.13 15.52 5.37
CA LEU A 298 -6.81 15.75 4.09
C LEU A 298 -8.33 15.55 4.20
N ALA A 299 -8.76 14.62 5.04
CA ALA A 299 -10.18 14.33 5.25
C ALA A 299 -10.90 15.37 6.11
N THR A 300 -10.18 16.15 6.92
CA THR A 300 -10.75 17.10 7.89
C THR A 300 -10.47 18.56 7.55
N THR A 301 -9.44 18.83 6.76
CA THR A 301 -9.07 20.19 6.35
C THR A 301 -9.80 20.57 5.06
N PRO A 302 -10.47 21.73 4.98
CA PRO A 302 -11.10 22.20 3.75
C PRO A 302 -10.12 22.24 2.57
N PRO A 303 -10.55 21.96 1.33
CA PRO A 303 -9.65 21.94 0.18
C PRO A 303 -8.81 23.22 -0.01
N SER A 304 -9.40 24.39 0.25
CA SER A 304 -8.70 25.69 0.20
C SER A 304 -7.53 25.80 1.18
N GLY A 305 -7.56 25.06 2.29
CA GLY A 305 -6.50 25.02 3.29
C GLY A 305 -5.18 24.42 2.77
N TRP A 306 -5.20 23.75 1.62
CA TRP A 306 -4.03 23.12 1.00
C TRP A 306 -3.34 23.98 -0.07
N SER A 307 -3.67 25.28 -0.15
CA SER A 307 -2.96 26.21 -1.03
C SER A 307 -1.45 26.24 -0.71
N MET A 308 -0.62 26.64 -1.68
CA MET A 308 0.84 26.75 -1.47
C MET A 308 1.23 27.82 -0.45
N GLU A 309 0.37 28.81 -0.25
CA GLU A 309 0.56 29.87 0.75
C GLU A 309 0.56 29.27 2.16
N ASN A 310 -0.29 28.27 2.41
CA ASN A 310 -0.41 27.59 3.69
C ASN A 310 0.62 26.48 3.92
N PHE A 311 1.62 26.31 3.03
CA PHE A 311 2.60 25.21 3.14
C PHE A 311 3.30 25.12 4.50
N PRO A 312 3.84 26.21 5.09
CA PRO A 312 4.49 26.14 6.41
C PRO A 312 3.50 25.69 7.49
N GLN A 313 2.29 26.27 7.50
CA GLN A 313 1.25 25.92 8.46
C GLN A 313 0.79 24.46 8.32
N ARG A 314 0.66 23.92 7.09
CA ARG A 314 0.30 22.52 6.85
C ARG A 314 1.40 21.56 7.30
N LEU A 315 2.66 21.95 7.19
CA LEU A 315 3.79 21.16 7.70
C LEU A 315 3.74 21.08 9.22
N ASP A 316 3.62 22.24 9.88
CA ASP A 316 3.49 22.35 11.33
C ASP A 316 2.26 21.58 11.87
N ASP A 317 1.10 21.70 11.21
CA ASP A 317 -0.09 20.92 11.57
C ASP A 317 0.11 19.40 11.45
N THR A 318 0.94 18.95 10.50
CA THR A 318 1.29 17.53 10.36
C THR A 318 2.11 17.06 11.56
N MET A 319 3.10 17.85 11.98
CA MET A 319 3.94 17.55 13.14
C MET A 319 3.15 17.61 14.46
N ARG A 320 2.33 18.64 14.64
CA ARG A 320 1.43 18.78 15.80
C ARG A 320 0.41 17.65 15.87
N TYR A 321 -0.14 17.21 14.74
CA TYR A 321 -1.05 16.06 14.72
C TYR A 321 -0.33 14.78 15.19
N LEU A 322 0.86 14.51 14.66
CA LEU A 322 1.66 13.36 15.10
C LEU A 322 2.02 13.44 16.59
N HIS A 323 2.39 14.63 17.07
CA HIS A 323 2.69 14.86 18.49
C HIS A 323 1.49 14.50 19.39
N ARG A 324 0.28 14.96 19.04
CA ARG A 324 -0.94 14.59 19.75
C ARG A 324 -1.20 13.08 19.72
N CYS A 325 -1.02 12.44 18.57
CA CYS A 325 -1.14 10.99 18.47
C CYS A 325 -0.14 10.24 19.38
N LEU A 326 1.08 10.74 19.52
CA LEU A 326 2.06 10.16 20.46
C LEU A 326 1.64 10.38 21.92
N GLN A 327 1.17 11.57 22.29
CA GLN A 327 0.65 11.85 23.64
C GLN A 327 -0.50 10.91 24.00
N GLU A 328 -1.43 10.70 23.07
CA GLU A 328 -2.56 9.78 23.20
C GLU A 328 -2.17 8.31 23.00
N LYS A 329 -0.91 8.03 22.65
CA LYS A 329 -0.38 6.70 22.29
C LYS A 329 -1.21 5.99 21.22
N ARG A 330 -1.81 6.76 20.31
CA ARG A 330 -2.82 6.28 19.38
C ARG A 330 -2.80 7.03 18.05
N LEU A 331 -2.63 6.28 16.96
CA LEU A 331 -2.91 6.70 15.59
C LEU A 331 -3.78 5.64 14.94
N ASN A 332 -5.04 5.97 14.67
CA ASN A 332 -5.98 5.06 14.02
C ASN A 332 -5.61 4.87 12.55
N HIS A 333 -5.58 3.62 12.09
CA HIS A 333 -5.52 3.30 10.67
C HIS A 333 -6.69 3.96 9.93
N PHE A 334 -6.40 4.63 8.79
CA PHE A 334 -7.37 5.50 8.12
C PHE A 334 -8.64 4.79 7.61
N CYS A 335 -8.51 3.58 7.05
CA CYS A 335 -9.63 2.86 6.42
C CYS A 335 -10.60 2.12 7.36
N PHE A 336 -10.39 2.13 8.68
CA PHE A 336 -11.24 1.39 9.62
C PHE A 336 -12.01 2.36 10.50
N GLY A 337 -13.33 2.15 10.67
CA GLY A 337 -14.16 2.93 11.58
C GLY A 337 -14.19 4.44 11.31
N ASN A 338 -13.73 4.89 10.14
CA ASN A 338 -13.60 6.31 9.82
C ASN A 338 -14.76 6.75 8.93
N GLU A 339 -15.56 7.68 9.45
CA GLU A 339 -16.74 8.22 8.77
C GLU A 339 -16.38 9.20 7.64
N ASN A 340 -15.14 9.73 7.65
CA ASN A 340 -14.68 10.72 6.66
C ASN A 340 -14.15 10.08 5.36
N ILE A 341 -14.45 8.81 5.11
CA ILE A 341 -14.03 8.10 3.90
C ILE A 341 -14.89 8.57 2.72
N PRO A 342 -14.29 9.12 1.64
CA PRO A 342 -15.05 9.59 0.48
C PRO A 342 -15.88 8.48 -0.17
N GLY A 343 -17.09 8.81 -0.63
CA GLY A 343 -18.04 7.84 -1.22
C GLY A 343 -17.54 7.11 -2.48
N GLY A 344 -16.44 7.56 -3.09
CA GLY A 344 -15.76 6.84 -4.20
C GLY A 344 -14.90 5.64 -3.77
N ILE A 345 -14.82 5.37 -2.46
CA ILE A 345 -14.07 4.26 -1.87
C ILE A 345 -15.07 3.27 -1.27
N VAL A 346 -15.03 2.03 -1.75
CA VAL A 346 -15.94 0.96 -1.32
C VAL A 346 -15.23 0.11 -0.28
N LEU A 347 -15.74 0.11 0.96
CA LEU A 347 -15.21 -0.71 2.04
C LEU A 347 -16.26 -1.72 2.50
N PRO A 348 -15.87 -2.96 2.87
CA PRO A 348 -16.76 -3.92 3.49
C PRO A 348 -17.36 -3.37 4.79
N LEU A 349 -18.56 -3.84 5.15
CA LEU A 349 -19.23 -3.44 6.39
C LEU A 349 -18.34 -3.64 7.62
N ALA A 350 -17.64 -4.78 7.69
CA ALA A 350 -16.71 -5.10 8.76
C ALA A 350 -15.57 -4.08 8.93
N PHE A 351 -15.16 -3.37 7.87
CA PHE A 351 -14.16 -2.30 7.96
C PHE A 351 -14.76 -1.00 8.50
N ARG A 352 -16.01 -0.70 8.10
CA ARG A 352 -16.73 0.49 8.53
C ARG A 352 -17.13 0.43 10.00
N GLU A 353 -17.47 -0.75 10.51
CA GLU A 353 -17.90 -0.96 11.90
C GLU A 353 -16.75 -1.37 12.84
N ALA A 354 -15.57 -1.68 12.29
CA ALA A 354 -14.42 -2.10 13.08
C ALA A 354 -13.84 -0.99 13.96
N GLN A 355 -13.38 -1.38 15.14
CA GLN A 355 -12.43 -0.59 15.91
C GLN A 355 -11.12 -0.43 15.10
N PRO A 356 -10.66 0.80 14.85
CA PRO A 356 -9.48 1.02 14.03
C PRO A 356 -8.22 0.47 14.70
N PRO A 357 -7.40 -0.31 13.98
CA PRO A 357 -6.07 -0.71 14.44
C PRO A 357 -5.22 0.51 14.80
N ASN A 358 -4.52 0.45 15.93
CA ASN A 358 -3.57 1.49 16.34
C ASN A 358 -2.21 1.25 15.68
N LEU A 359 -1.77 2.19 14.85
CA LEU A 359 -0.47 2.13 14.17
C LEU A 359 0.71 2.42 15.11
N LEU A 360 0.50 3.09 16.24
CA LEU A 360 1.52 3.36 17.25
C LEU A 360 1.63 2.25 18.31
N GLN A 361 0.97 1.10 18.11
CA GLN A 361 0.97 0.01 19.09
C GLN A 361 2.39 -0.46 19.46
N HIS A 362 3.31 -0.46 18.51
CA HIS A 362 4.71 -0.84 18.71
C HIS A 362 5.54 0.20 19.51
N LEU A 363 5.01 1.42 19.69
CA LEU A 363 5.65 2.52 20.44
C LEU A 363 4.98 2.77 21.79
N GLN A 364 4.12 1.85 22.28
CA GLN A 364 3.40 2.04 23.54
C GLN A 364 4.24 1.73 24.78
N ASP A 365 5.32 0.96 24.62
CA ASP A 365 6.28 0.65 25.67
C ASP A 365 6.93 1.93 26.22
N GLY A 366 7.24 1.96 27.52
CA GLY A 366 7.62 3.17 28.24
C GLY A 366 8.86 3.87 27.66
N ASP A 367 9.89 3.09 27.35
CA ASP A 367 11.15 3.60 26.82
C ASP A 367 11.01 4.03 25.35
N ALA A 368 10.42 3.18 24.51
CA ALA A 368 10.17 3.48 23.10
C ALA A 368 9.24 4.70 22.92
N HIS A 369 8.23 4.86 23.79
CA HIS A 369 7.34 6.02 23.80
C HIS A 369 8.11 7.30 24.14
N THR A 370 8.92 7.26 25.19
CA THR A 370 9.71 8.42 25.63
C THR A 370 10.74 8.82 24.58
N GLU A 371 11.43 7.85 23.98
CA GLU A 371 12.37 8.06 22.89
C GLU A 371 11.69 8.68 21.67
N SER A 372 10.55 8.14 21.23
CA SER A 372 9.81 8.69 20.09
C SER A 372 9.34 10.14 20.31
N LEU A 373 8.93 10.49 21.54
CA LEU A 373 8.59 11.87 21.90
C LEU A 373 9.81 12.80 21.88
N GLN A 374 10.98 12.31 22.31
CA GLN A 374 12.22 13.08 22.25
C GLN A 374 12.71 13.26 20.82
N GLU A 375 12.60 12.24 19.97
CA GLU A 375 12.92 12.33 18.55
C GLU A 375 12.02 13.37 17.87
N LEU A 376 10.71 13.31 18.09
CA LEU A 376 9.79 14.27 17.46
C LEU A 376 10.05 15.72 17.90
N LYS A 377 10.50 15.96 19.14
CA LYS A 377 10.87 17.31 19.61
C LYS A 377 12.13 17.87 18.95
N LYS A 378 12.96 17.02 18.34
CA LYS A 378 14.18 17.41 17.63
C LYS A 378 13.93 17.66 16.14
N LEU A 379 12.74 17.30 15.65
CA LEU A 379 12.28 17.55 14.28
C LEU A 379 11.54 18.88 14.21
#